data_AF-A0A2L0B7E3-F1
#
_entry.id   AF-A0A2L0B7E3-F1
#
_cell.length_a   1.000
_cell.length_b   1.000
_cell.length_c   1.000
_cell.angle_alpha   90.00
_cell.angle_beta   90.00
_cell.angle_gamma   90.00
#
_symmetry.space_group_name_H-M   'P 1'
#
loop_
_entity.id
_entity.type
_entity.pdbx_description
1 polymer ?
#
loop_
_entity_poly.entity_id
_entity_poly.type
_entity_poly.pdbx_seq_one_letter_code
_entity_poly.pdbx_strand_id
1 'polypeptide(L)'
;LEGGLKFDFSEISLPKDCLSQNNECPDEELNEEDDNYESDNEDSSNALQSCFKTMVDTLSKQDPETIAQVQTLVKELRRITLLWDELWLGTLAQHQTEISKRQQQLEYEIEKVNDNPNLNAEEKMSLIAEKHRIIIKPIVFVLEQLQEITSAEAETPHEKDFQEKYLNEVRIVINKLKNPENPDKPQESLQPLKMLQKQFQQKFHRRASYTLKMQSISPVLASIKNTVIAMPGLATSTKTRVTISHVSNVVSILPTKTKPKKLIFYGSDGQTYTYLFKGLEDLHLDERIMQFLSIANTMMAQNADLIGHHNFYRARHYSVIPLGPRSGLISWVDGTTPVFALYKRWQQREIAKPFIKNNVNTTVSVLRPSELFYNKLNPLLKEHGIKNIENRKEWPLSVLKPVLTELMAETPSDLLGKELWCNAVDASAWWQVVKRYSHSVAVMSIIGYIIGLGDRHLDNVLVDLTSGEV
;
A
#
# COMPACT_ATOMS: atom_id res chain seq x y z
N LEU A 1 -0.69 27.14 -25.68
CA LEU A 1 -1.05 27.79 -24.41
C LEU A 1 -1.02 26.68 -23.37
N GLU A 2 0.15 26.11 -23.10
CA GLU A 2 1.23 26.61 -22.20
C GLU A 2 0.91 26.28 -20.74
N GLY A 3 1.86 25.62 -20.07
CA GLY A 3 1.88 25.47 -18.61
C GLY A 3 1.45 24.11 -18.08
N GLY A 4 2.09 23.04 -18.51
CA GLY A 4 1.96 21.74 -17.85
C GLY A 4 3.29 21.02 -17.93
N LEU A 5 4.16 21.22 -16.94
CA LEU A 5 5.34 20.39 -16.75
C LEU A 5 4.89 18.92 -16.76
N LYS A 6 5.25 18.19 -17.83
CA LYS A 6 5.16 16.74 -17.88
C LYS A 6 6.15 16.20 -16.85
N PHE A 7 5.71 16.05 -15.61
CA PHE A 7 6.44 15.25 -14.65
C PHE A 7 6.15 13.78 -14.96
N ASP A 8 7.14 13.15 -15.59
CA ASP A 8 7.14 11.71 -15.72
C ASP A 8 7.61 11.12 -14.38
N PHE A 9 6.73 10.36 -13.75
CA PHE A 9 7.03 9.70 -12.48
C PHE A 9 8.10 8.60 -12.66
N SER A 10 8.47 8.27 -13.90
CA SER A 10 9.59 7.38 -14.23
C SER A 10 10.95 7.93 -13.80
N GLU A 11 11.16 9.26 -13.81
CA GLU A 11 12.45 9.89 -13.45
C GLU A 11 12.70 9.96 -11.94
N ILE A 12 11.65 9.83 -11.12
CA ILE A 12 11.84 9.45 -9.71
C ILE A 12 12.10 7.94 -9.73
N SER A 13 13.34 7.57 -10.00
CA SER A 13 13.88 6.23 -9.78
C SER A 13 13.86 5.96 -8.28
N LEU A 14 12.68 5.58 -7.77
CA LEU A 14 12.60 4.78 -6.56
C LEU A 14 13.22 3.42 -6.93
N PRO A 15 14.35 3.00 -6.32
CA PRO A 15 14.86 1.65 -6.52
C PRO A 15 13.71 0.64 -6.36
N LYS A 16 13.66 -0.35 -7.26
CA LYS A 16 12.58 -1.33 -7.47
C LYS A 16 12.16 -2.16 -6.25
N ASP A 17 12.75 -1.97 -5.06
CA ASP A 17 12.76 -2.98 -4.00
C ASP A 17 12.10 -2.60 -2.67
N CYS A 18 11.42 -1.45 -2.52
CA CYS A 18 10.93 -1.05 -1.19
C CYS A 18 9.42 -1.25 -0.95
N LEU A 19 8.63 -1.50 -1.99
CA LEU A 19 7.19 -1.78 -1.90
C LEU A 19 6.73 -3.04 -2.66
N SER A 20 7.59 -3.65 -3.47
CA SER A 20 7.38 -5.00 -3.99
C SER A 20 7.61 -6.01 -2.86
N GLN A 21 6.58 -6.78 -2.52
CA GLN A 21 6.77 -7.98 -1.72
C GLN A 21 7.36 -9.05 -2.64
N ASN A 22 8.66 -9.25 -2.60
CA ASN A 22 9.30 -10.51 -2.99
C ASN A 22 10.61 -10.64 -2.20
N ASN A 23 10.55 -11.39 -1.10
CA ASN A 23 11.75 -11.90 -0.45
C ASN A 23 12.13 -13.20 -1.17
N GLU A 24 13.29 -13.25 -1.82
CA GLU A 24 14.14 -14.43 -1.90
C GLU A 24 15.59 -14.05 -2.26
N CYS A 25 16.52 -14.92 -1.88
CA CYS A 25 17.94 -14.74 -1.54
C CYS A 25 18.89 -14.10 -2.59
N PRO A 26 20.08 -13.64 -2.15
CA PRO A 26 21.13 -13.15 -3.03
C PRO A 26 21.98 -14.31 -3.57
N ASP A 27 22.05 -14.45 -4.89
CA ASP A 27 23.18 -15.08 -5.55
C ASP A 27 23.79 -14.06 -6.52
N GLU A 28 25.03 -13.68 -6.20
CA GLU A 28 25.94 -13.02 -7.13
C GLU A 28 26.30 -14.01 -8.23
N GLU A 29 25.98 -13.70 -9.49
CA GLU A 29 26.82 -14.05 -10.65
C GLU A 29 26.29 -13.35 -11.92
N LEU A 30 27.13 -12.44 -12.43
CA LEU A 30 27.37 -12.14 -13.85
C LEU A 30 26.17 -11.83 -14.76
N ASN A 31 26.07 -10.57 -15.19
CA ASN A 31 25.57 -10.20 -16.52
C ASN A 31 26.10 -8.80 -16.89
N GLU A 32 27.33 -8.75 -17.41
CA GLU A 32 27.82 -7.63 -18.24
C GLU A 32 27.37 -7.88 -19.68
N GLU A 33 26.11 -7.60 -20.04
CA GLU A 33 25.67 -7.69 -21.45
C GLU A 33 24.35 -6.95 -21.77
N ASP A 34 24.07 -5.78 -21.17
CA ASP A 34 22.76 -5.08 -21.35
C ASP A 34 22.83 -3.64 -21.91
N ASP A 35 23.93 -3.23 -22.54
CA ASP A 35 24.08 -1.87 -23.09
C ASP A 35 23.67 -1.72 -24.58
N ASN A 36 22.91 -2.66 -25.16
CA ASN A 36 22.57 -2.63 -26.60
C ASN A 36 21.07 -2.70 -26.95
N TYR A 37 20.15 -2.59 -25.98
CA TYR A 37 18.69 -2.71 -26.22
C TYR A 37 17.87 -1.43 -25.98
N GLU A 38 18.48 -0.27 -25.69
CA GLU A 38 17.71 0.96 -25.45
C GLU A 38 17.23 1.67 -26.73
N SER A 39 17.87 1.45 -27.89
CA SER A 39 17.52 2.18 -29.13
C SER A 39 16.20 1.74 -29.77
N ASP A 40 15.77 0.48 -29.62
CA ASP A 40 14.54 -0.04 -30.27
C ASP A 40 13.26 0.22 -29.44
N ASN A 41 13.39 0.57 -28.16
CA ASN A 41 12.27 0.83 -27.26
C ASN A 41 11.71 2.25 -27.37
N GLU A 42 12.52 3.25 -27.76
CA GLU A 42 12.04 4.63 -27.91
C GLU A 42 11.08 4.78 -29.10
N ASP A 43 11.37 4.13 -30.23
CA ASP A 43 10.53 4.19 -31.43
C ASP A 43 9.17 3.49 -31.23
N SER A 44 9.14 2.37 -30.51
CA SER A 44 7.90 1.66 -30.19
C SER A 44 7.04 2.42 -29.16
N SER A 45 7.66 3.07 -28.18
CA SER A 45 7.00 3.95 -27.21
C SER A 45 6.38 5.17 -27.90
N ASN A 46 7.11 5.79 -28.82
CA ASN A 46 6.61 6.91 -29.64
C ASN A 46 5.44 6.49 -30.54
N ALA A 47 5.49 5.28 -31.13
CA ALA A 47 4.40 4.74 -31.92
C ALA A 47 3.12 4.52 -31.10
N LEU A 48 3.23 3.89 -29.92
CA LEU A 48 2.10 3.70 -29.02
C LEU A 48 1.51 5.03 -28.53
N GLN A 49 2.36 6.00 -28.19
CA GLN A 49 1.91 7.32 -27.77
C GLN A 49 1.13 8.04 -28.88
N SER A 50 1.59 7.92 -30.13
CA SER A 50 0.89 8.46 -31.31
C SER A 50 -0.48 7.79 -31.52
N CYS A 51 -0.56 6.47 -31.36
CA CYS A 51 -1.80 5.71 -31.44
C CYS A 51 -2.80 6.16 -30.34
N PHE A 52 -2.36 6.26 -29.09
CA PHE A 52 -3.20 6.73 -27.98
C PHE A 52 -3.71 8.14 -28.21
N LYS A 53 -2.85 9.04 -28.68
CA LYS A 53 -3.24 10.41 -29.02
C LYS A 53 -4.33 10.44 -30.10
N THR A 54 -4.15 9.66 -31.16
CA THR A 54 -5.13 9.56 -32.26
C THR A 54 -6.47 9.00 -31.79
N MET A 55 -6.47 8.00 -30.90
CA MET A 55 -7.70 7.47 -30.29
C MET A 55 -8.41 8.52 -29.43
N VAL A 56 -7.67 9.23 -28.58
CA VAL A 56 -8.22 10.31 -27.75
C VAL A 56 -8.78 11.43 -28.62
N ASP A 57 -8.10 11.82 -29.70
CA ASP A 57 -8.58 12.84 -30.64
C ASP A 57 -9.87 12.40 -31.35
N THR A 58 -9.98 11.12 -31.69
CA THR A 58 -11.19 10.56 -32.32
C THR A 58 -12.36 10.53 -31.34
N LEU A 59 -12.14 10.06 -30.12
CA LEU A 59 -13.16 10.03 -29.07
C LEU A 59 -13.59 11.45 -28.65
N SER A 60 -12.65 12.40 -28.59
CA SER A 60 -12.94 13.80 -28.28
C SER A 60 -13.80 14.48 -29.35
N LYS A 61 -13.71 14.04 -30.61
CA LYS A 61 -14.60 14.51 -31.67
C LYS A 61 -16.02 13.95 -31.55
N GLN A 62 -16.17 12.74 -31.01
CA GLN A 62 -17.47 12.09 -30.84
C GLN A 62 -18.20 12.58 -29.59
N ASP A 63 -17.49 12.67 -28.46
CA ASP A 63 -18.03 13.11 -27.18
C ASP A 63 -16.99 13.95 -26.41
N PRO A 64 -16.86 15.25 -26.75
CA PRO A 64 -15.85 16.12 -26.13
C PRO A 64 -16.09 16.33 -24.65
N GLU A 65 -17.34 16.33 -24.21
CA GLU A 65 -17.70 16.56 -22.81
C GLU A 65 -17.25 15.38 -21.94
N THR A 66 -17.58 14.14 -22.33
CA THR A 66 -17.16 12.96 -21.58
C THR A 66 -15.64 12.88 -21.47
N ILE A 67 -14.91 13.12 -22.57
CA ILE A 67 -13.44 13.04 -22.55
C ILE A 67 -12.83 14.12 -21.64
N ALA A 68 -13.31 15.37 -21.71
CA ALA A 68 -12.82 16.43 -20.84
C ALA A 68 -13.08 16.14 -19.35
N GLN A 69 -14.28 15.63 -19.02
CA GLN A 69 -14.63 15.24 -17.65
C GLN A 69 -13.77 14.07 -17.15
N VAL A 70 -13.54 13.05 -17.98
CA VAL A 70 -12.66 11.91 -17.62
C VAL A 70 -11.22 12.34 -17.44
N GLN A 71 -10.68 13.21 -18.31
CA GLN A 71 -9.32 13.73 -18.16
C GLN A 71 -9.14 14.50 -16.86
N THR A 72 -10.13 15.31 -16.50
CA THR A 72 -10.13 16.04 -15.23
C THR A 72 -10.23 15.09 -14.04
N LEU A 73 -11.12 14.10 -14.09
CA LEU A 73 -11.24 13.07 -13.05
C LEU A 73 -9.91 12.34 -12.83
N VAL A 74 -9.27 11.86 -13.90
CA VAL A 74 -7.99 11.12 -13.81
C VAL A 74 -6.86 12.03 -13.33
N LYS A 75 -6.78 13.29 -13.80
CA LYS A 75 -5.79 14.27 -13.32
C LYS A 75 -5.92 14.46 -11.80
N GLU A 76 -7.12 14.66 -11.31
CA GLU A 76 -7.36 14.91 -9.88
C GLU A 76 -7.18 13.65 -9.02
N LEU A 77 -7.57 12.47 -9.53
CA LEU A 77 -7.26 11.20 -8.87
C LEU A 77 -5.75 10.99 -8.75
N ARG A 78 -4.99 11.28 -9.80
CA ARG A 78 -3.52 11.22 -9.75
C ARG A 78 -2.94 12.20 -8.73
N ARG A 79 -3.48 13.43 -8.64
CA ARG A 79 -3.07 14.43 -7.64
C ARG A 79 -3.26 13.94 -6.20
N ILE A 80 -4.42 13.35 -5.88
CA ILE A 80 -4.69 12.86 -4.53
C ILE A 80 -3.99 11.53 -4.20
N THR A 81 -3.26 10.92 -5.15
CA THR A 81 -2.53 9.65 -4.93
C THR A 81 -1.53 9.81 -3.79
N LEU A 82 -0.68 10.81 -3.90
CA LEU A 82 0.40 11.08 -2.97
C LEU A 82 0.39 12.57 -2.65
N LEU A 83 -0.07 12.90 -1.44
CA LEU A 83 -0.08 14.28 -0.96
C LEU A 83 1.35 14.72 -0.65
N TRP A 84 1.63 16.02 -0.67
CA TRP A 84 2.99 16.54 -0.44
C TRP A 84 3.60 16.10 0.90
N ASP A 85 2.82 16.08 1.97
CA ASP A 85 3.28 15.58 3.28
C ASP A 85 3.55 14.07 3.29
N GLU A 86 2.79 13.29 2.52
CA GLU A 86 3.03 11.85 2.32
C GLU A 86 4.30 11.60 1.49
N LEU A 87 4.53 12.41 0.45
CA LEU A 87 5.75 12.39 -0.36
C LEU A 87 6.98 12.65 0.52
N TRP A 88 6.99 13.75 1.28
CA TRP A 88 8.08 14.08 2.19
C TRP A 88 8.34 12.98 3.21
N LEU A 89 7.29 12.46 3.85
CA LEU A 89 7.44 11.37 4.82
C LEU A 89 7.99 10.10 4.17
N GLY A 90 7.47 9.72 3.00
CA GLY A 90 7.86 8.52 2.27
C GLY A 90 9.33 8.56 1.86
N THR A 91 9.76 9.65 1.24
CA THR A 91 11.15 9.83 0.80
C THR A 91 12.11 9.90 1.99
N LEU A 92 11.77 10.63 3.06
CA LEU A 92 12.61 10.66 4.27
C LEU A 92 12.72 9.29 4.95
N ALA A 93 11.64 8.49 4.96
CA ALA A 93 11.67 7.15 5.52
C ALA A 93 12.55 6.20 4.67
N GLN A 94 12.49 6.33 3.34
CA GLN A 94 13.30 5.53 2.42
C GLN A 94 14.80 5.82 2.57
N HIS A 95 15.18 7.09 2.67
CA HIS A 95 16.58 7.49 2.82
C HIS A 95 17.09 7.41 4.27
N GLN A 96 16.28 6.97 5.24
CA GLN A 96 16.65 6.95 6.66
C GLN A 96 17.92 6.13 6.93
N THR A 97 18.01 4.95 6.32
CA THR A 97 19.19 4.06 6.46
C THR A 97 20.43 4.72 5.87
N GLU A 98 20.30 5.37 4.71
CA GLU A 98 21.40 6.08 4.05
C GLU A 98 21.84 7.30 4.87
N ILE A 99 20.89 8.10 5.37
CA ILE A 99 21.18 9.24 6.26
C ILE A 99 21.97 8.78 7.49
N SER A 100 21.60 7.62 8.06
CA SER A 100 22.28 7.05 9.22
C SER A 100 23.70 6.56 8.89
N LYS A 101 23.90 5.91 7.74
CA LYS A 101 25.23 5.51 7.26
C LYS A 101 26.13 6.71 7.00
N ARG A 102 25.61 7.76 6.35
CA ARG A 102 26.34 9.01 6.09
C ARG A 102 26.72 9.74 7.38
N GLN A 103 25.84 9.70 8.39
CA GLN A 103 26.16 10.22 9.72
C GLN A 103 27.38 9.49 10.31
N GLN A 104 27.39 8.16 10.32
CA GLN A 104 28.50 7.36 10.86
C GLN A 104 29.80 7.56 10.07
N GLN A 105 29.70 7.65 8.74
CA GLN A 105 30.85 7.95 7.87
C GLN A 105 31.45 9.31 8.18
N LEU A 106 30.62 10.33 8.42
CA LEU A 106 31.07 11.66 8.79
C LEU A 106 31.75 11.67 10.17
N GLU A 107 31.21 10.96 11.16
CA GLU A 107 31.83 10.80 12.48
C GLU A 107 33.23 10.18 12.37
N TYR A 108 33.40 9.12 11.57
CA TYR A 108 34.69 8.48 11.32
C TYR A 108 35.72 9.38 10.61
N GLU A 109 35.29 10.12 9.57
CA GLU A 109 36.20 11.02 8.85
C GLU A 109 36.64 12.21 9.71
N ILE A 110 35.78 12.70 10.61
CA ILE A 110 36.14 13.77 11.56
C ILE A 110 37.17 13.28 12.57
N GLU A 111 36.99 12.09 13.13
CA GLU A 111 37.96 11.48 14.06
C GLU A 111 39.33 11.35 13.39
N LYS A 112 39.37 10.85 12.15
CA LYS A 112 40.61 10.73 11.36
C LYS A 112 41.30 12.06 11.08
N VAL A 113 40.54 13.14 10.81
CA VAL A 113 41.11 14.48 10.60
C VAL A 113 41.64 15.06 11.92
N ASN A 114 40.96 14.80 13.03
CA ASN A 114 41.39 15.24 14.35
C ASN A 114 42.65 14.53 14.84
N ASP A 115 42.79 13.24 14.56
CA ASP A 115 43.95 12.41 14.94
C ASP A 115 45.22 12.73 14.16
N ASN A 116 45.11 13.45 13.02
CA ASN A 116 46.28 13.79 12.22
C ASN A 116 47.14 14.88 12.92
N PRO A 117 48.40 14.59 13.27
CA PRO A 117 49.27 15.54 13.96
C PRO A 117 49.83 16.62 13.03
N ASN A 118 49.75 16.43 11.70
CA ASN A 118 50.38 17.31 10.71
C ASN A 118 49.49 18.47 10.25
N LEU A 119 48.29 18.62 10.81
CA LEU A 119 47.32 19.64 10.42
C LEU A 119 47.11 20.66 11.54
N ASN A 120 47.08 21.93 11.17
CA ASN A 120 46.74 23.02 12.09
C ASN A 120 45.23 23.06 12.38
N ALA A 121 44.82 23.72 13.46
CA ALA A 121 43.41 23.79 13.85
C ALA A 121 42.49 24.39 12.75
N GLU A 122 42.96 25.42 12.05
CA GLU A 122 42.23 26.03 10.92
C GLU A 122 42.11 25.07 9.71
N GLU A 123 43.18 24.33 9.40
CA GLU A 123 43.20 23.34 8.31
C GLU A 123 42.27 22.17 8.63
N LYS A 124 42.26 21.70 9.89
CA LYS A 124 41.33 20.68 10.38
C LYS A 124 39.88 21.13 10.21
N MET A 125 39.53 22.35 10.64
CA MET A 125 38.16 22.86 10.46
C MET A 125 37.76 22.99 9.00
N SER A 126 38.65 23.49 8.14
CA SER A 126 38.37 23.62 6.70
C SER A 126 38.18 22.25 6.04
N LEU A 127 39.00 21.26 6.38
CA LEU A 127 38.89 19.90 5.86
C LEU A 127 37.61 19.22 6.36
N ILE A 128 37.24 19.39 7.62
CA ILE A 128 36.00 18.85 8.18
C ILE A 128 34.78 19.48 7.47
N ALA A 129 34.79 20.79 7.23
CA ALA A 129 33.70 21.47 6.52
C ALA A 129 33.55 20.95 5.07
N GLU A 130 34.65 20.73 4.36
CA GLU A 130 34.62 20.19 2.99
C GLU A 130 34.16 18.72 2.97
N LYS A 131 34.63 17.92 3.93
CA LYS A 131 34.18 16.52 4.10
C LYS A 131 32.71 16.42 4.42
N HIS A 132 32.20 17.28 5.31
CA HIS A 132 30.78 17.41 5.60
C HIS A 132 29.98 17.70 4.33
N ARG A 133 30.39 18.73 3.59
CA ARG A 133 29.74 19.13 2.33
C ARG A 133 29.67 17.97 1.33
N ILE A 134 30.76 17.23 1.14
CA ILE A 134 30.82 16.10 0.20
C ILE A 134 29.90 14.96 0.63
N ILE A 135 29.94 14.58 1.92
CA ILE A 135 29.17 13.43 2.45
C ILE A 135 27.67 13.73 2.46
N ILE A 136 27.28 14.98 2.77
CA ILE A 136 25.88 15.39 2.92
C ILE A 136 25.25 15.85 1.59
N LYS A 137 26.03 16.17 0.55
CA LYS A 137 25.54 16.59 -0.77
C LYS A 137 24.44 15.71 -1.36
N PRO A 138 24.51 14.35 -1.32
CA PRO A 138 23.42 13.51 -1.83
C PRO A 138 22.10 13.69 -1.07
N ILE A 139 22.17 13.89 0.25
CA ILE A 139 20.98 14.12 1.08
C ILE A 139 20.37 15.48 0.74
N VAL A 140 21.21 16.52 0.62
CA VAL A 140 20.76 17.87 0.23
C VAL A 140 20.10 17.84 -1.14
N PHE A 141 20.68 17.14 -2.10
CA PHE A 141 20.12 17.00 -3.45
C PHE A 141 18.70 16.43 -3.43
N VAL A 142 18.45 15.36 -2.67
CA VAL A 142 17.10 14.78 -2.53
C VAL A 142 16.14 15.78 -1.90
N LEU A 143 16.55 16.51 -0.86
CA LEU A 143 15.71 17.51 -0.20
C LEU A 143 15.41 18.71 -1.12
N GLU A 144 16.37 19.12 -1.96
CA GLU A 144 16.18 20.17 -2.96
C GLU A 144 15.19 19.76 -4.04
N GLN A 145 15.27 18.52 -4.54
CA GLN A 145 14.27 17.99 -5.48
C GLN A 145 12.87 17.98 -4.87
N LEU A 146 12.73 17.54 -3.61
CA LEU A 146 11.44 17.59 -2.90
C LEU A 146 10.96 19.03 -2.70
N GLN A 147 11.87 19.94 -2.37
CA GLN A 147 11.55 21.36 -2.22
C GLN A 147 11.06 21.94 -3.56
N GLU A 148 11.71 21.61 -4.68
CA GLU A 148 11.32 22.07 -6.02
C GLU A 148 9.88 21.66 -6.32
N ILE A 149 9.55 20.37 -6.15
CA ILE A 149 8.20 19.83 -6.36
C ILE A 149 7.16 20.53 -5.47
N THR A 150 7.48 20.70 -4.18
CA THR A 150 6.52 21.25 -3.20
C THR A 150 6.49 22.78 -3.15
N SER A 151 7.37 23.44 -3.90
CA SER A 151 7.39 24.88 -4.11
C SER A 151 6.61 25.34 -5.35
N ALA A 152 6.10 24.40 -6.16
CA ALA A 152 5.22 24.68 -7.28
C ALA A 152 3.95 25.44 -6.83
N GLU A 153 3.26 26.08 -7.77
CA GLU A 153 2.02 26.80 -7.47
C GLU A 153 0.98 25.85 -6.86
N ALA A 154 0.47 26.20 -5.68
CA ALA A 154 -0.53 25.40 -4.98
C ALA A 154 -1.89 25.49 -5.69
N GLU A 155 -2.40 24.37 -6.17
CA GLU A 155 -3.71 24.24 -6.82
C GLU A 155 -4.81 23.85 -5.81
N THR A 156 -4.44 23.31 -4.64
CA THR A 156 -5.40 22.86 -3.62
C THR A 156 -5.20 23.55 -2.27
N PRO A 157 -6.26 23.67 -1.45
CA PRO A 157 -6.13 24.20 -0.08
C PRO A 157 -5.10 23.44 0.76
N HIS A 158 -5.03 22.11 0.63
CA HIS A 158 -4.06 21.29 1.35
C HIS A 158 -2.61 21.57 0.93
N GLU A 159 -2.36 21.81 -0.36
CA GLU A 159 -1.05 22.22 -0.88
C GLU A 159 -0.63 23.60 -0.33
N LYS A 160 -1.58 24.54 -0.29
CA LYS A 160 -1.35 25.87 0.28
C LYS A 160 -1.04 25.82 1.78
N ASP A 161 -1.83 25.07 2.54
CA ASP A 161 -1.62 24.84 3.98
C ASP A 161 -0.24 24.20 4.25
N PHE A 162 0.19 23.27 3.38
CA PHE A 162 1.51 22.66 3.46
C PHE A 162 2.63 23.70 3.28
N GLN A 163 2.52 24.56 2.26
CA GLN A 163 3.52 25.59 1.99
C GLN A 163 3.63 26.61 3.11
N GLU A 164 2.50 27.11 3.59
CA GLU A 164 2.45 28.09 4.69
C GLU A 164 3.09 27.54 5.97
N LYS A 165 2.91 26.25 6.23
CA LYS A 165 3.40 25.62 7.47
C LYS A 165 4.84 25.13 7.40
N TYR A 166 5.24 24.50 6.30
CA TYR A 166 6.48 23.72 6.25
C TYR A 166 7.55 24.31 5.31
N LEU A 167 7.19 25.08 4.29
CA LEU A 167 8.16 25.48 3.26
C LEU A 167 9.30 26.34 3.81
N ASN A 168 9.00 27.23 4.76
CA ASN A 168 10.02 28.06 5.41
C ASN A 168 10.96 27.21 6.27
N GLU A 169 10.42 26.26 7.05
CA GLU A 169 11.24 25.35 7.85
C GLU A 169 12.11 24.45 6.97
N VAL A 170 11.58 23.92 5.87
CA VAL A 170 12.33 23.11 4.88
C VAL A 170 13.52 23.91 4.33
N ARG A 171 13.29 25.17 3.93
CA ARG A 171 14.37 26.06 3.45
C ARG A 171 15.44 26.30 4.50
N ILE A 172 15.04 26.53 5.76
CA ILE A 172 15.98 26.70 6.88
C ILE A 172 16.80 25.42 7.10
N VAL A 173 16.16 24.24 7.07
CA VAL A 173 16.84 22.95 7.25
C VAL A 173 17.84 22.70 6.13
N ILE A 174 17.47 22.92 4.86
CA ILE A 174 18.37 22.74 3.71
C ILE A 174 19.57 23.69 3.82
N ASN A 175 19.35 24.96 4.21
CA ASN A 175 20.43 25.92 4.40
C ASN A 175 21.38 25.52 5.53
N LYS A 176 20.85 25.02 6.66
CA LYS A 176 21.65 24.53 7.80
C LYS A 176 22.44 23.25 7.46
N LEU A 177 21.92 22.41 6.57
CA LEU A 177 22.64 21.23 6.08
C LEU A 177 23.77 21.60 5.10
N LYS A 178 23.59 22.65 4.29
CA LYS A 178 24.64 23.17 3.40
C LYS A 178 25.74 23.91 4.15
N ASN A 179 25.36 24.69 5.16
CA ASN A 179 26.26 25.54 5.94
C ASN A 179 26.07 25.24 7.44
N PRO A 180 26.65 24.14 7.95
CA PRO A 180 26.55 23.80 9.37
C PRO A 180 27.31 24.81 10.24
N GLU A 181 26.71 25.23 11.37
CA GLU A 181 27.37 26.10 12.36
C GLU A 181 28.56 25.40 13.04
N ASN A 182 28.42 24.09 13.32
CA ASN A 182 29.44 23.24 13.93
C ASN A 182 29.70 22.00 13.04
N PRO A 183 30.60 22.09 12.05
CA PRO A 183 30.95 20.98 11.17
C PRO A 183 31.61 19.80 11.89
N ASP A 184 32.26 20.08 13.03
CA ASP A 184 32.95 19.14 13.91
C ASP A 184 32.01 18.19 14.67
N LYS A 185 30.71 18.48 14.67
CA LYS A 185 29.69 17.67 15.36
C LYS A 185 28.60 17.19 14.40
N PRO A 186 28.75 15.99 13.83
CA PRO A 186 27.78 15.39 12.90
C PRO A 186 26.37 15.32 13.46
N GLN A 187 26.26 14.98 14.74
CA GLN A 187 24.98 14.85 15.42
C GLN A 187 24.20 16.16 15.45
N GLU A 188 24.87 17.29 15.70
CA GLU A 188 24.27 18.63 15.71
C GLU A 188 23.88 19.06 14.29
N SER A 189 24.73 18.80 13.30
CA SER A 189 24.48 19.17 11.90
C SER A 189 23.24 18.49 11.30
N LEU A 190 22.93 17.26 11.74
CA LEU A 190 21.77 16.49 11.27
C LEU A 190 20.53 16.60 12.18
N GLN A 191 20.62 17.27 13.35
CA GLN A 191 19.45 17.49 14.21
C GLN A 191 18.30 18.19 13.48
N PRO A 192 18.50 19.25 12.66
CA PRO A 192 17.40 19.93 11.98
C PRO A 192 16.60 18.99 11.08
N LEU A 193 17.28 18.06 10.39
CA LEU A 193 16.63 17.06 9.55
C LEU A 193 15.82 16.05 10.38
N LYS A 194 16.37 15.58 11.50
CA LYS A 194 15.67 14.67 12.43
C LYS A 194 14.43 15.35 13.05
N MET A 195 14.51 16.64 13.38
CA MET A 195 13.37 17.41 13.88
C MET A 195 12.28 17.55 12.82
N LEU A 196 12.64 17.90 11.59
CA LEU A 196 11.70 17.99 10.46
C LEU A 196 11.00 16.64 10.21
N GLN A 197 11.76 15.55 10.21
CA GLN A 197 11.21 14.21 10.05
C GLN A 197 10.22 13.87 11.18
N LYS A 198 10.55 14.20 12.43
CA LYS A 198 9.67 13.99 13.58
C LYS A 198 8.37 14.79 13.47
N GLN A 199 8.42 16.02 12.95
CA GLN A 199 7.21 16.82 12.73
C GLN A 199 6.28 16.18 11.69
N PHE A 200 6.82 15.72 10.55
CA PHE A 200 6.02 14.98 9.56
C PHE A 200 5.44 13.72 10.19
N GLN A 201 6.27 12.94 10.89
CA GLN A 201 5.85 11.71 11.56
C GLN A 201 4.72 11.92 12.59
N GLN A 202 4.73 12.99 13.38
CA GLN A 202 3.70 13.25 14.39
C GLN A 202 2.28 13.31 13.82
N LYS A 203 2.11 13.82 12.59
CA LYS A 203 0.80 13.87 11.91
C LYS A 203 0.27 12.46 11.60
N PHE A 204 1.16 11.51 11.32
CA PHE A 204 0.81 10.16 10.87
C PHE A 204 0.93 9.06 11.95
N HIS A 205 1.46 9.36 13.14
CA HIS A 205 1.57 8.39 14.25
C HIS A 205 0.25 8.15 15.00
N ARG A 206 -0.83 8.84 14.63
CA ARG A 206 -2.17 8.52 15.15
C ARG A 206 -2.58 7.17 14.55
N ARG A 207 -2.49 6.10 15.35
CA ARG A 207 -2.80 4.70 15.01
C ARG A 207 -4.26 4.43 14.59
N ALA A 208 -5.06 5.48 14.39
CA ALA A 208 -6.44 5.41 13.96
C ALA A 208 -6.55 5.85 12.50
N SER A 209 -7.50 5.28 11.76
CA SER A 209 -7.91 5.83 10.48
C SER A 209 -8.15 7.32 10.62
N TYR A 210 -7.43 8.13 9.84
CA TYR A 210 -7.67 9.56 9.80
C TYR A 210 -8.44 9.91 8.54
N THR A 211 -9.30 10.90 8.67
CA THR A 211 -10.24 11.32 7.63
C THR A 211 -9.75 12.64 7.05
N LEU A 212 -9.73 12.73 5.73
CA LEU A 212 -9.48 13.95 4.98
C LEU A 212 -10.78 14.44 4.35
N LYS A 213 -10.88 15.76 4.13
CA LYS A 213 -11.98 16.35 3.37
C LYS A 213 -11.60 16.40 1.90
N MET A 214 -12.48 15.93 1.01
CA MET A 214 -12.24 16.02 -0.43
C MET A 214 -12.03 17.48 -0.85
N GLN A 215 -12.83 18.40 -0.32
CA GLN A 215 -12.71 19.84 -0.60
C GLN A 215 -11.30 20.41 -0.30
N SER A 216 -10.57 19.85 0.67
CA SER A 216 -9.20 20.30 0.97
C SER A 216 -8.15 19.74 0.02
N ILE A 217 -8.32 18.50 -0.45
CA ILE A 217 -7.33 17.78 -1.26
C ILE A 217 -7.59 17.86 -2.77
N SER A 218 -8.85 18.05 -3.17
CA SER A 218 -9.28 18.30 -4.55
C SER A 218 -10.65 18.99 -4.53
N PRO A 219 -10.68 20.33 -4.60
CA PRO A 219 -11.92 21.09 -4.76
C PRO A 219 -12.70 20.68 -6.01
N VAL A 220 -11.99 20.30 -7.07
CA VAL A 220 -12.56 19.87 -8.34
C VAL A 220 -13.40 18.62 -8.12
N LEU A 221 -12.83 17.55 -7.55
CA LEU A 221 -13.58 16.31 -7.27
C LEU A 221 -14.74 16.53 -6.31
N ALA A 222 -14.58 17.41 -5.31
CA ALA A 222 -15.66 17.76 -4.38
C ALA A 222 -16.82 18.51 -5.05
N SER A 223 -16.53 19.29 -6.10
CA SER A 223 -17.52 20.08 -6.84
C SER A 223 -18.24 19.30 -7.94
N ILE A 224 -17.72 18.14 -8.34
CA ILE A 224 -18.30 17.30 -9.39
C ILE A 224 -19.73 16.89 -9.01
N LYS A 225 -20.67 17.19 -9.92
CA LYS A 225 -22.08 16.82 -9.80
C LYS A 225 -22.65 16.41 -11.16
N ASN A 226 -23.47 15.35 -11.16
CA ASN A 226 -24.23 14.81 -12.28
C ASN A 226 -23.41 14.71 -13.57
N THR A 227 -22.34 13.93 -13.53
CA THR A 227 -21.44 13.76 -14.68
C THR A 227 -22.01 12.81 -15.73
N VAL A 228 -21.41 12.85 -16.92
CA VAL A 228 -21.61 11.86 -17.98
C VAL A 228 -20.64 10.67 -17.88
N ILE A 229 -19.70 10.72 -16.93
CA ILE A 229 -18.68 9.68 -16.73
C ILE A 229 -19.35 8.39 -16.25
N ALA A 230 -19.13 7.28 -16.96
CA ALA A 230 -19.56 5.97 -16.53
C ALA A 230 -18.83 5.54 -15.24
N MET A 231 -19.52 4.87 -14.33
CA MET A 231 -18.93 4.41 -13.07
C MET A 231 -17.77 3.41 -13.34
N PRO A 232 -16.57 3.62 -12.77
CA PRO A 232 -15.40 2.79 -13.06
C PRO A 232 -15.60 1.31 -12.73
N GLY A 233 -15.27 0.43 -13.67
CA GLY A 233 -15.28 -1.02 -13.42
C GLY A 233 -16.66 -1.67 -13.35
N LEU A 234 -17.76 -0.95 -13.64
CA LEU A 234 -19.06 -1.58 -13.86
C LEU A 234 -19.11 -2.17 -15.28
N ALA A 235 -19.48 -3.44 -15.38
CA ALA A 235 -19.61 -4.12 -16.67
C ALA A 235 -20.80 -3.57 -17.49
N THR A 236 -20.58 -3.42 -18.80
CA THR A 236 -21.57 -2.96 -19.80
C THR A 236 -22.79 -3.88 -19.94
N SER A 237 -22.83 -5.01 -19.22
CA SER A 237 -23.97 -5.96 -19.20
C SER A 237 -25.20 -5.40 -18.46
N THR A 238 -25.02 -4.36 -17.64
CA THR A 238 -26.16 -3.65 -17.04
C THR A 238 -26.92 -2.89 -18.13
N LYS A 239 -28.23 -3.17 -18.28
CA LYS A 239 -29.11 -2.54 -19.30
C LYS A 239 -29.15 -1.00 -19.22
N THR A 240 -28.64 -0.42 -18.14
CA THR A 240 -28.62 1.01 -17.85
C THR A 240 -27.22 1.45 -17.47
N ARG A 241 -26.64 2.39 -18.23
CA ARG A 241 -25.35 3.02 -17.92
C ARG A 241 -25.48 3.84 -16.63
N VAL A 242 -24.78 3.43 -15.57
CA VAL A 242 -24.68 4.18 -14.32
C VAL A 242 -23.56 5.21 -14.44
N THR A 243 -23.86 6.49 -14.22
CA THR A 243 -22.86 7.56 -14.23
C THR A 243 -22.54 8.05 -12.83
N ILE A 244 -21.42 8.76 -12.67
CA ILE A 244 -21.04 9.37 -11.38
C ILE A 244 -21.95 10.58 -11.11
N SER A 245 -22.80 10.48 -10.09
CA SER A 245 -23.58 11.61 -9.59
C SER A 245 -22.69 12.57 -8.82
N HIS A 246 -21.95 12.12 -7.81
CA HIS A 246 -21.01 12.97 -7.06
C HIS A 246 -20.03 12.10 -6.26
N VAL A 247 -18.98 12.72 -5.74
CA VAL A 247 -17.97 12.09 -4.90
C VAL A 247 -18.18 12.51 -3.44
N SER A 248 -18.02 11.57 -2.50
CA SER A 248 -18.10 11.87 -1.07
C SER A 248 -17.03 12.88 -0.66
N ASN A 249 -17.41 13.84 0.18
CA ASN A 249 -16.45 14.79 0.77
C ASN A 249 -15.57 14.15 1.86
N VAL A 250 -15.82 12.89 2.23
CA VAL A 250 -15.11 12.18 3.29
C VAL A 250 -14.19 11.13 2.66
N VAL A 251 -12.88 11.29 2.84
CA VAL A 251 -11.86 10.32 2.40
C VAL A 251 -11.20 9.69 3.60
N SER A 252 -11.33 8.38 3.74
CA SER A 252 -10.76 7.64 4.87
C SER A 252 -9.44 6.99 4.48
N ILE A 253 -8.39 7.21 5.28
CA ILE A 253 -7.08 6.61 5.04
C ILE A 253 -6.92 5.36 5.91
N LEU A 254 -6.59 4.24 5.27
CA LEU A 254 -6.45 2.97 5.97
C LEU A 254 -5.07 2.86 6.64
N PRO A 255 -4.99 2.33 7.87
CA PRO A 255 -3.76 2.29 8.66
C PRO A 255 -2.84 1.12 8.23
N THR A 256 -2.43 1.09 6.97
CA THR A 256 -1.48 0.10 6.43
C THR A 256 -0.17 0.78 6.02
N LYS A 257 0.84 -0.02 5.63
CA LYS A 257 2.16 0.49 5.19
C LYS A 257 2.03 1.48 4.02
N THR A 258 1.15 1.18 3.05
CA THR A 258 0.93 1.98 1.83
C THR A 258 -0.14 3.06 1.98
N LYS A 259 -0.82 3.14 3.15
CA LYS A 259 -1.84 4.16 3.46
C LYS A 259 -2.85 4.44 2.32
N PRO A 260 -3.52 3.41 1.78
CA PRO A 260 -4.44 3.59 0.67
C PRO A 260 -5.67 4.41 1.12
N LYS A 261 -6.26 5.12 0.15
CA LYS A 261 -7.38 6.04 0.36
C LYS A 261 -8.68 5.35 -0.01
N LYS A 262 -9.63 5.24 0.93
CA LYS A 262 -10.99 4.75 0.67
C LYS A 262 -11.82 5.90 0.11
N LEU A 263 -12.20 5.79 -1.17
CA LEU A 263 -13.03 6.74 -1.90
C LEU A 263 -14.45 6.20 -2.03
N ILE A 264 -15.43 7.09 -1.98
CA ILE A 264 -16.85 6.74 -2.10
C ILE A 264 -17.47 7.61 -3.20
N PHE A 265 -18.07 6.96 -4.17
CA PHE A 265 -18.78 7.56 -5.30
C PHE A 265 -20.26 7.24 -5.19
N TYR A 266 -21.11 8.18 -5.61
CA TYR A 266 -22.56 7.99 -5.69
C TYR A 266 -22.95 7.88 -7.16
N GLY A 267 -23.68 6.82 -7.50
CA GLY A 267 -24.18 6.59 -8.85
C GLY A 267 -25.45 7.37 -9.15
N SER A 268 -25.76 7.51 -10.44
CA SER A 268 -27.04 8.03 -10.94
C SER A 268 -28.23 7.15 -10.58
N ASP A 269 -27.99 5.90 -10.18
CA ASP A 269 -28.97 4.94 -9.68
C ASP A 269 -29.27 5.08 -8.18
N GLY A 270 -28.58 6.00 -7.49
CA GLY A 270 -28.70 6.20 -6.04
C GLY A 270 -27.87 5.22 -5.21
N GLN A 271 -27.14 4.29 -5.84
CA GLN A 271 -26.28 3.35 -5.13
C GLN A 271 -24.93 3.98 -4.78
N THR A 272 -24.35 3.51 -3.68
CA THR A 272 -23.00 3.89 -3.25
C THR A 272 -21.99 2.88 -3.78
N TYR A 273 -20.93 3.38 -4.40
CA TYR A 273 -19.81 2.62 -4.94
C TYR A 273 -18.53 3.01 -4.23
N THR A 274 -17.91 2.03 -3.57
CA THR A 274 -16.71 2.26 -2.77
C THR A 274 -15.49 1.73 -3.52
N TYR A 275 -14.41 2.50 -3.52
CA TYR A 275 -13.14 2.10 -4.13
C TYR A 275 -12.00 2.28 -3.14
N LEU A 276 -11.05 1.36 -3.18
CA LEU A 276 -9.75 1.48 -2.56
C LEU A 276 -8.78 2.07 -3.58
N PHE A 277 -8.29 3.26 -3.32
CA PHE A 277 -7.30 3.92 -4.15
C PHE A 277 -5.90 3.62 -3.61
N LYS A 278 -5.10 2.94 -4.43
CA LYS A 278 -3.71 2.56 -4.12
C LYS A 278 -2.76 3.40 -4.97
N GLY A 279 -1.72 3.91 -4.31
CA GLY A 279 -0.64 4.68 -4.92
C GLY A 279 0.71 4.03 -4.63
N LEU A 280 1.67 4.27 -5.51
CA LEU A 280 3.01 3.67 -5.50
C LEU A 280 3.00 2.13 -5.64
N GLU A 281 1.97 1.60 -6.30
CA GLU A 281 1.75 0.17 -6.52
C GLU A 281 1.30 -0.03 -7.97
N ASP A 282 1.86 -1.03 -8.65
CA ASP A 282 1.45 -1.41 -9.99
C ASP A 282 0.29 -2.42 -9.89
N LEU A 283 -0.87 -2.04 -10.44
CA LEU A 283 -2.09 -2.85 -10.39
C LEU A 283 -2.40 -3.56 -11.71
N HIS A 284 -1.51 -3.48 -12.72
CA HIS A 284 -1.79 -4.13 -14.01
C HIS A 284 -1.82 -5.65 -13.87
N LEU A 285 -0.98 -6.24 -13.01
CA LEU A 285 -1.02 -7.69 -12.77
C LEU A 285 -2.36 -8.10 -12.15
N ASP A 286 -2.81 -7.39 -11.10
CA ASP A 286 -4.12 -7.60 -10.47
C ASP A 286 -5.27 -7.50 -11.48
N GLU A 287 -5.23 -6.53 -12.39
CA GLU A 287 -6.20 -6.39 -13.48
C GLU A 287 -6.24 -7.65 -14.36
N ARG A 288 -5.08 -8.18 -14.76
CA ARG A 288 -5.01 -9.41 -15.57
C ARG A 288 -5.54 -10.63 -14.83
N ILE A 289 -5.27 -10.75 -13.53
CA ILE A 289 -5.83 -11.83 -12.72
C ILE A 289 -7.36 -11.73 -12.67
N MET A 290 -7.93 -10.53 -12.47
CA MET A 290 -9.38 -10.35 -12.46
C MET A 290 -10.02 -10.66 -13.83
N GLN A 291 -9.34 -10.32 -14.93
CA GLN A 291 -9.76 -10.72 -16.28
C GLN A 291 -9.77 -12.24 -16.45
N PHE A 292 -8.72 -12.92 -15.99
CA PHE A 292 -8.64 -14.39 -16.01
C PHE A 292 -9.80 -15.03 -15.23
N LEU A 293 -10.12 -14.52 -14.03
CA LEU A 293 -11.25 -15.01 -13.24
C LEU A 293 -12.60 -14.80 -13.96
N SER A 294 -12.77 -13.69 -14.66
CA SER A 294 -13.95 -13.43 -15.48
C SER A 294 -14.11 -14.44 -16.62
N ILE A 295 -13.00 -14.82 -17.27
CA ILE A 295 -13.00 -15.84 -18.33
C ILE A 295 -13.34 -17.22 -17.73
N ALA A 296 -12.73 -17.58 -16.61
CA ALA A 296 -13.01 -18.84 -15.91
C ALA A 296 -14.49 -18.95 -15.52
N ASN A 297 -15.09 -17.86 -15.02
CA ASN A 297 -16.52 -17.80 -14.72
C ASN A 297 -17.40 -18.01 -15.96
N THR A 298 -16.99 -17.46 -17.11
CA THR A 298 -17.73 -17.63 -18.37
C THR A 298 -17.72 -19.10 -18.81
N MET A 299 -16.59 -19.80 -18.66
CA MET A 299 -16.47 -21.22 -18.95
C MET A 299 -17.30 -22.08 -17.98
N MET A 300 -17.31 -21.74 -16.69
CA MET A 300 -18.11 -22.47 -15.68
C MET A 300 -19.62 -22.25 -15.89
N ALA A 301 -20.04 -21.04 -16.28
CA ALA A 301 -21.45 -20.73 -16.55
C ALA A 301 -22.03 -21.55 -17.72
N GLN A 302 -21.28 -21.69 -18.83
CA GLN A 302 -21.69 -22.49 -19.98
C GLN A 302 -21.96 -23.95 -19.62
N ASN A 303 -21.19 -24.52 -18.69
CA ASN A 303 -21.36 -25.89 -18.24
C ASN A 303 -22.52 -26.06 -17.25
N ALA A 304 -22.83 -25.03 -16.45
CA ALA A 304 -23.94 -25.07 -15.50
C ALA A 304 -25.32 -25.06 -16.18
N ASP A 305 -25.47 -24.30 -17.27
CA ASP A 305 -26.71 -24.21 -18.04
C ASP A 305 -27.12 -25.56 -18.67
N LEU A 306 -26.15 -26.42 -19.01
CA LEU A 306 -26.39 -27.76 -19.56
C LEU A 306 -26.99 -28.74 -18.54
N ILE A 307 -26.76 -28.51 -17.24
CA ILE A 307 -27.12 -29.47 -16.17
C ILE A 307 -28.38 -29.01 -15.40
N GLY A 308 -28.94 -27.83 -15.73
CA GLY A 308 -30.16 -27.32 -15.10
C GLY A 308 -30.00 -27.04 -13.60
N HIS A 309 -28.76 -26.88 -13.11
CA HIS A 309 -28.47 -26.57 -11.72
C HIS A 309 -28.20 -25.08 -11.55
N HIS A 310 -28.62 -24.51 -10.41
CA HIS A 310 -28.14 -23.20 -9.98
C HIS A 310 -26.61 -23.15 -10.08
N ASN A 311 -26.07 -22.12 -10.73
CA ASN A 311 -24.64 -22.00 -10.98
C ASN A 311 -23.88 -21.80 -9.65
N PHE A 312 -23.48 -22.89 -9.01
CA PHE A 312 -22.70 -22.90 -7.77
C PHE A 312 -21.20 -22.67 -8.03
N TYR A 313 -20.74 -22.76 -9.28
CA TYR A 313 -19.33 -22.65 -9.66
C TYR A 313 -19.02 -21.23 -10.13
N ARG A 314 -18.57 -20.40 -9.20
CA ARG A 314 -18.20 -19.02 -9.48
C ARG A 314 -16.99 -18.62 -8.64
N ALA A 315 -15.99 -18.05 -9.30
CA ALA A 315 -14.91 -17.31 -8.66
C ALA A 315 -15.37 -15.86 -8.45
N ARG A 316 -15.49 -15.40 -7.20
CA ARG A 316 -15.72 -13.97 -6.96
C ARG A 316 -14.51 -13.18 -7.44
N HIS A 317 -14.78 -12.11 -8.18
CA HIS A 317 -13.77 -11.17 -8.66
C HIS A 317 -14.31 -9.76 -8.51
N TYR A 318 -13.40 -8.80 -8.42
CA TYR A 318 -13.69 -7.38 -8.31
C TYR A 318 -13.01 -6.62 -9.44
N SER A 319 -13.42 -5.38 -9.67
CA SER A 319 -12.86 -4.56 -10.73
C SER A 319 -11.59 -3.87 -10.24
N VAL A 320 -10.56 -3.88 -11.09
CA VAL A 320 -9.30 -3.18 -10.89
C VAL A 320 -9.13 -2.23 -12.07
N ILE A 321 -8.85 -0.96 -11.79
CA ILE A 321 -8.70 0.10 -12.79
C ILE A 321 -7.35 0.77 -12.58
N PRO A 322 -6.30 0.35 -13.32
CA PRO A 322 -5.03 1.07 -13.36
C PRO A 322 -5.23 2.49 -13.89
N LEU A 323 -4.66 3.49 -13.20
CA LEU A 323 -4.70 4.91 -13.58
C LEU A 323 -3.32 5.45 -13.98
N GLY A 324 -2.38 4.55 -14.23
CA GLY A 324 -0.99 4.82 -14.56
C GLY A 324 -0.08 3.66 -14.11
N PRO A 325 1.25 3.81 -14.23
CA PRO A 325 2.19 2.74 -13.93
C PRO A 325 2.30 2.41 -12.43
N ARG A 326 1.88 3.32 -11.55
CA ARG A 326 2.05 3.17 -10.08
C ARG A 326 0.83 3.59 -9.28
N SER A 327 -0.36 3.57 -9.87
CA SER A 327 -1.59 3.95 -9.18
C SER A 327 -2.81 3.34 -9.81
N GLY A 328 -3.85 3.06 -9.01
CA GLY A 328 -5.15 2.69 -9.54
C GLY A 328 -6.20 2.45 -8.47
N LEU A 329 -7.40 2.15 -8.94
CA LEU A 329 -8.59 1.91 -8.13
C LEU A 329 -8.88 0.41 -8.06
N ILE A 330 -9.24 -0.07 -6.88
CA ILE A 330 -9.75 -1.41 -6.66
C ILE A 330 -11.16 -1.28 -6.10
N SER A 331 -12.15 -1.94 -6.70
CA SER A 331 -13.50 -1.96 -6.16
C SER A 331 -13.53 -2.59 -4.76
N TRP A 332 -14.19 -1.92 -3.83
CA TRP A 332 -14.38 -2.43 -2.49
C TRP A 332 -15.50 -3.46 -2.46
N VAL A 333 -15.24 -4.61 -1.85
CA VAL A 333 -16.24 -5.66 -1.66
C VAL A 333 -16.88 -5.49 -0.29
N ASP A 334 -18.16 -5.13 -0.28
CA ASP A 334 -18.94 -5.00 0.96
C ASP A 334 -19.51 -6.35 1.42
N GLY A 335 -19.89 -6.43 2.70
CA GLY A 335 -20.54 -7.61 3.28
C GLY A 335 -19.61 -8.79 3.58
N THR A 336 -18.31 -8.65 3.33
CA THR A 336 -17.33 -9.71 3.59
C THR A 336 -16.60 -9.50 4.93
N THR A 337 -16.26 -10.59 5.60
CA THR A 337 -15.48 -10.59 6.85
C THR A 337 -14.15 -11.33 6.65
N PRO A 338 -13.00 -10.73 6.97
CA PRO A 338 -11.72 -11.46 6.98
C PRO A 338 -11.76 -12.61 7.97
N VAL A 339 -11.25 -13.78 7.59
CA VAL A 339 -11.24 -14.96 8.48
C VAL A 339 -10.45 -14.66 9.76
N PHE A 340 -9.39 -13.85 9.67
CA PHE A 340 -8.61 -13.44 10.83
C PHE A 340 -9.44 -12.68 11.87
N ALA A 341 -10.45 -11.91 11.44
CA ALA A 341 -11.32 -11.17 12.34
C ALA A 341 -12.13 -12.13 13.24
N LEU A 342 -12.51 -13.31 12.74
CA LEU A 342 -13.20 -14.33 13.53
C LEU A 342 -12.29 -14.89 14.64
N TYR A 343 -11.05 -15.23 14.28
CA TYR A 343 -10.05 -15.70 15.23
C TYR A 343 -9.75 -14.66 16.30
N LYS A 344 -9.53 -13.40 15.90
CA LYS A 344 -9.27 -12.28 16.81
C LYS A 344 -10.43 -12.04 17.78
N ARG A 345 -11.68 -12.07 17.31
CA ARG A 345 -12.89 -11.95 18.16
C ARG A 345 -12.99 -13.12 19.15
N TRP A 346 -12.65 -14.34 18.73
CA TRP A 346 -12.58 -15.49 19.64
C TRP A 346 -11.54 -15.28 20.74
N GLN A 347 -10.31 -14.90 20.40
CA GLN A 347 -9.27 -14.62 21.40
C GLN A 347 -9.69 -13.56 22.41
N GLN A 348 -10.34 -12.48 21.95
CA GLN A 348 -10.89 -11.45 22.84
C GLN A 348 -11.93 -12.01 23.82
N ARG A 349 -12.79 -12.93 23.36
CA ARG A 349 -13.77 -13.60 24.21
C ARG A 349 -13.11 -14.53 25.23
N GLU A 350 -12.13 -15.34 24.83
CA GLU A 350 -11.42 -16.24 25.75
C GLU A 350 -10.69 -15.46 26.85
N ILE A 351 -10.02 -14.37 26.50
CA ILE A 351 -9.38 -13.49 27.49
C ILE A 351 -10.42 -12.91 28.44
N ALA A 352 -11.60 -12.52 27.96
CA ALA A 352 -12.67 -11.93 28.78
C ALA A 352 -13.36 -12.93 29.74
N LYS A 353 -13.40 -14.23 29.42
CA LYS A 353 -14.08 -15.27 30.24
C LYS A 353 -13.68 -15.27 31.73
N PRO A 354 -12.39 -15.28 32.11
CA PRO A 354 -11.98 -15.24 33.53
C PRO A 354 -12.31 -13.89 34.22
N PHE A 355 -12.33 -12.77 33.49
CA PHE A 355 -12.60 -11.45 34.09
C PHE A 355 -14.09 -11.24 34.42
N ILE A 356 -15.00 -11.83 33.64
CA ILE A 356 -16.44 -11.81 33.94
C ILE A 356 -16.74 -12.51 35.28
N LYS A 357 -15.92 -13.49 35.69
CA LYS A 357 -16.09 -14.18 36.97
C LYS A 357 -15.50 -13.41 38.17
N ASN A 358 -14.53 -12.52 37.95
CA ASN A 358 -13.73 -11.93 39.02
C ASN A 358 -13.81 -10.39 39.17
N ASN A 359 -14.62 -9.67 38.38
CA ASN A 359 -14.84 -8.21 38.52
C ASN A 359 -13.54 -7.36 38.59
N VAL A 360 -12.49 -7.75 37.85
CA VAL A 360 -11.25 -6.97 37.74
C VAL A 360 -11.13 -6.41 36.32
N ASN A 361 -11.15 -5.09 36.20
CA ASN A 361 -10.97 -4.37 34.94
C ASN A 361 -9.49 -4.10 34.68
N THR A 362 -8.81 -5.04 34.02
CA THR A 362 -7.50 -4.78 33.41
C THR A 362 -7.59 -5.00 31.91
N THR A 363 -7.21 -4.01 31.11
CA THR A 363 -7.21 -4.08 29.65
C THR A 363 -6.03 -4.96 29.17
N VAL A 364 -6.21 -6.27 29.15
CA VAL A 364 -5.22 -7.18 28.55
C VAL A 364 -5.37 -7.13 27.04
N SER A 365 -4.31 -6.71 26.34
CA SER A 365 -4.26 -6.71 24.88
C SER A 365 -4.08 -8.13 24.35
N VAL A 366 -4.82 -8.48 23.30
CA VAL A 366 -4.65 -9.73 22.56
C VAL A 366 -3.20 -9.83 22.06
N LEU A 367 -2.54 -10.96 22.36
CA LEU A 367 -1.20 -11.24 21.88
C LEU A 367 -1.19 -11.37 20.35
N ARG A 368 -0.10 -10.94 19.73
CA ARG A 368 0.09 -11.08 18.28
C ARG A 368 0.37 -12.55 17.93
N PRO A 369 0.05 -13.01 16.70
CA PRO A 369 0.38 -14.36 16.25
C PRO A 369 1.86 -14.71 16.43
N SER A 370 2.76 -13.77 16.13
CA SER A 370 4.21 -13.96 16.34
C SER A 370 4.55 -14.18 17.81
N GLU A 371 3.96 -13.43 18.73
CA GLU A 371 4.21 -13.56 20.17
C GLU A 371 3.72 -14.91 20.69
N LEU A 372 2.51 -15.34 20.29
CA LEU A 372 1.97 -16.66 20.65
C LEU A 372 2.88 -17.79 20.18
N PHE A 373 3.33 -17.72 18.93
CA PHE A 373 4.22 -18.71 18.34
C PHE A 373 5.58 -18.77 19.06
N TYR A 374 6.24 -17.63 19.24
CA TYR A 374 7.56 -17.57 19.88
C TYR A 374 7.53 -17.94 21.36
N ASN A 375 6.44 -17.64 22.08
CA ASN A 375 6.27 -18.02 23.48
C ASN A 375 6.27 -19.54 23.67
N LYS A 376 5.71 -20.30 22.72
CA LYS A 376 5.72 -21.77 22.73
C LYS A 376 7.00 -22.36 22.16
N LEU A 377 7.56 -21.74 21.13
CA LEU A 377 8.74 -22.21 20.43
C LEU A 377 10.03 -22.05 21.24
N ASN A 378 10.24 -20.87 21.84
CA ASN A 378 11.51 -20.52 22.49
C ASN A 378 11.92 -21.48 23.64
N PRO A 379 11.01 -21.96 24.52
CA PRO A 379 11.34 -22.96 25.52
C PRO A 379 11.84 -24.28 24.93
N LEU A 380 11.15 -24.77 23.88
CA LEU A 380 11.48 -26.05 23.24
C LEU A 380 12.79 -25.99 22.45
N LEU A 381 13.09 -24.86 21.81
CA LEU A 381 14.38 -24.64 21.13
C LEU A 381 15.55 -24.63 22.14
N LYS A 382 15.34 -24.04 23.32
CA LYS A 382 16.35 -24.06 24.40
C LYS A 382 16.56 -25.47 24.96
N GLU A 383 15.50 -26.24 25.15
CA GLU A 383 15.58 -27.64 25.58
C GLU A 383 16.35 -28.51 24.58
N HIS A 384 16.18 -28.25 23.28
CA HIS A 384 16.92 -28.93 22.21
C HIS A 384 18.36 -28.38 21.99
N GLY A 385 18.83 -27.45 22.82
CA GLY A 385 20.22 -26.98 22.81
C GLY A 385 20.57 -26.02 21.67
N ILE A 386 19.60 -25.40 21.01
CA ILE A 386 19.85 -24.47 19.90
C ILE A 386 20.32 -23.12 20.44
N LYS A 387 21.55 -22.75 20.09
CA LYS A 387 22.20 -21.52 20.57
C LYS A 387 21.75 -20.27 19.80
N ASN A 388 21.48 -20.41 18.51
CA ASN A 388 21.05 -19.31 17.66
C ASN A 388 19.55 -19.39 17.35
N ILE A 389 18.74 -18.74 18.18
CA ILE A 389 17.27 -18.74 18.06
C ILE A 389 16.82 -17.95 16.81
N GLU A 390 17.67 -17.07 16.28
CA GLU A 390 17.32 -16.19 15.15
C GLU A 390 17.44 -16.91 13.79
N ASN A 391 18.28 -17.95 13.67
CA ASN A 391 18.45 -18.68 12.43
C ASN A 391 17.34 -19.72 12.23
N ARG A 392 16.28 -19.34 11.50
CA ARG A 392 15.12 -20.21 11.22
C ARG A 392 15.47 -21.49 10.45
N LYS A 393 16.54 -21.49 9.66
CA LYS A 393 16.98 -22.65 8.88
C LYS A 393 17.45 -23.80 9.77
N GLU A 394 17.89 -23.51 10.99
CA GLU A 394 18.39 -24.48 11.96
C GLU A 394 17.28 -25.08 12.84
N TRP A 395 16.02 -24.65 12.67
CA TRP A 395 14.93 -25.11 13.53
C TRP A 395 14.49 -26.54 13.18
N PRO A 396 14.51 -27.48 14.14
CA PRO A 396 14.20 -28.87 13.87
C PRO A 396 12.68 -29.08 13.72
N LEU A 397 12.30 -29.88 12.72
CA LEU A 397 10.90 -30.27 12.50
C LEU A 397 10.28 -30.99 13.70
N SER A 398 11.10 -31.68 14.52
CA SER A 398 10.67 -32.34 15.75
C SER A 398 10.16 -31.36 16.81
N VAL A 399 10.60 -30.09 16.79
CA VAL A 399 10.12 -29.03 17.69
C VAL A 399 8.93 -28.29 17.08
N LEU A 400 8.97 -28.00 15.78
CA LEU A 400 7.92 -27.23 15.11
C LEU A 400 6.57 -27.98 15.08
N LYS A 401 6.59 -29.30 14.86
CA LYS A 401 5.37 -30.12 14.81
C LYS A 401 4.58 -30.10 16.14
N PRO A 402 5.19 -30.37 17.31
CA PRO A 402 4.52 -30.22 18.60
C PRO A 402 3.92 -28.84 18.85
N VAL A 403 4.66 -27.76 18.52
CA VAL A 403 4.17 -26.38 18.69
C VAL A 403 2.88 -26.16 17.89
N LEU A 404 2.84 -26.64 16.63
CA LEU A 404 1.64 -26.55 15.81
C LEU A 404 0.48 -27.34 16.42
N THR A 405 0.71 -28.60 16.82
CA THR A 405 -0.31 -29.46 17.43
C THR A 405 -0.89 -28.85 18.71
N GLU A 406 -0.04 -28.24 19.54
CA GLU A 406 -0.46 -27.56 20.77
C GLU A 406 -1.34 -26.34 20.46
N LEU A 407 -0.92 -25.48 19.52
CA LEU A 407 -1.70 -24.30 19.10
C LEU A 407 -3.04 -24.70 18.44
N MET A 408 -3.07 -25.81 17.70
CA MET A 408 -4.30 -26.38 17.14
C MET A 408 -5.25 -26.90 18.23
N ALA A 409 -4.72 -27.48 19.31
CA ALA A 409 -5.54 -27.95 20.43
C ALA A 409 -6.13 -26.80 21.27
N GLU A 410 -5.44 -25.67 21.35
CA GLU A 410 -5.91 -24.47 22.06
C GLU A 410 -7.05 -23.75 21.31
N THR A 411 -7.12 -23.89 19.98
CA THR A 411 -8.10 -23.20 19.15
C THR A 411 -9.22 -24.16 18.72
N PRO A 412 -10.51 -23.84 18.94
CA PRO A 412 -11.59 -24.69 18.47
C PRO A 412 -11.58 -24.83 16.94
N SER A 413 -11.87 -26.04 16.43
CA SER A 413 -11.86 -26.31 14.98
C SER A 413 -13.11 -25.84 14.25
N ASP A 414 -14.14 -25.38 14.98
CA ASP A 414 -15.47 -25.11 14.46
C ASP A 414 -15.86 -23.63 14.43
N LEU A 415 -14.90 -22.71 14.60
CA LEU A 415 -15.16 -21.25 14.63
C LEU A 415 -15.98 -20.78 13.44
N LEU A 416 -15.51 -21.07 12.22
CA LEU A 416 -16.18 -20.64 11.00
C LEU A 416 -17.54 -21.33 10.81
N GLY A 417 -17.61 -22.64 11.06
CA GLY A 417 -18.84 -23.42 10.94
C GLY A 417 -19.95 -22.92 11.87
N LYS A 418 -19.59 -22.58 13.12
CA LYS A 418 -20.51 -21.97 14.08
C LYS A 418 -20.95 -20.58 13.65
N GLU A 419 -20.05 -19.76 13.10
CA GLU A 419 -20.42 -18.42 12.67
C GLU A 419 -21.39 -18.45 11.48
N LEU A 420 -21.18 -19.36 10.52
CA LEU A 420 -22.13 -19.60 9.42
C LEU A 420 -23.49 -20.10 9.92
N TRP A 421 -23.50 -20.98 10.93
CA TRP A 421 -24.74 -21.45 11.57
C TRP A 421 -25.48 -20.30 12.27
N CYS A 422 -24.79 -19.53 13.11
CA CYS A 422 -25.39 -18.44 13.87
C CYS A 422 -25.89 -17.28 12.99
N ASN A 423 -25.32 -17.10 11.80
CA ASN A 423 -25.75 -16.07 10.85
C ASN A 423 -26.91 -16.53 9.94
N ALA A 424 -27.18 -17.84 9.88
CA ALA A 424 -28.27 -18.38 9.07
C ALA A 424 -29.63 -18.18 9.76
N VAL A 425 -30.64 -17.82 8.96
CA VAL A 425 -32.01 -17.61 9.46
C VAL A 425 -32.69 -18.93 9.83
N ASP A 426 -32.42 -20.00 9.08
CA ASP A 426 -32.94 -21.34 9.30
C ASP A 426 -31.95 -22.42 8.81
N ALA A 427 -32.27 -23.68 9.09
CA ALA A 427 -31.42 -24.83 8.73
C ALA A 427 -31.27 -25.04 7.20
N SER A 428 -32.27 -24.64 6.41
CA SER A 428 -32.23 -24.74 4.95
C SER A 428 -31.27 -23.71 4.36
N ALA A 429 -31.36 -22.46 4.84
CA ALA A 429 -30.45 -21.38 4.50
C ALA A 429 -29.01 -21.75 4.87
N TRP A 430 -28.81 -22.28 6.08
CA TRP A 430 -27.49 -22.77 6.52
C TRP A 430 -26.92 -23.82 5.58
N TRP A 431 -27.72 -24.83 5.20
CA TRP A 431 -27.29 -25.87 4.26
C TRP A 431 -26.85 -25.29 2.91
N GLN A 432 -27.59 -24.31 2.37
CA GLN A 432 -27.22 -23.64 1.13
C GLN A 432 -25.92 -22.82 1.25
N VAL A 433 -25.74 -22.12 2.38
CA VAL A 433 -24.52 -21.35 2.67
C VAL A 433 -23.30 -22.27 2.76
N VAL A 434 -23.40 -23.38 3.49
CA VAL A 434 -22.33 -24.38 3.60
C VAL A 434 -22.01 -24.98 2.24
N LYS A 435 -23.03 -25.31 1.44
CA LYS A 435 -22.84 -25.81 0.07
C LYS A 435 -22.09 -24.79 -0.79
N ARG A 436 -22.51 -23.53 -0.80
CA ARG A 436 -21.83 -22.45 -1.56
C ARG A 436 -20.40 -22.25 -1.11
N TYR A 437 -20.14 -22.25 0.20
CA TYR A 437 -18.79 -22.19 0.76
C TYR A 437 -17.89 -23.29 0.21
N SER A 438 -18.33 -24.55 0.26
CA SER A 438 -17.56 -25.68 -0.26
C SER A 438 -17.24 -25.53 -1.75
N HIS A 439 -18.19 -25.07 -2.58
CA HIS A 439 -17.97 -24.88 -4.01
C HIS A 439 -17.04 -23.69 -4.28
N SER A 440 -17.24 -22.57 -3.59
CA SER A 440 -16.41 -21.36 -3.73
C SER A 440 -14.95 -21.64 -3.36
N VAL A 441 -14.71 -22.35 -2.26
CA VAL A 441 -13.36 -22.75 -1.83
C VAL A 441 -12.73 -23.71 -2.85
N ALA A 442 -13.49 -24.68 -3.36
CA ALA A 442 -12.98 -25.61 -4.36
C ALA A 442 -12.56 -24.89 -5.65
N VAL A 443 -13.41 -24.00 -6.17
CA VAL A 443 -13.12 -23.19 -7.35
C VAL A 443 -11.86 -22.35 -7.14
N MET A 444 -11.79 -21.58 -6.05
CA MET A 444 -10.63 -20.72 -5.79
C MET A 444 -9.36 -21.50 -5.47
N SER A 445 -9.46 -22.70 -4.91
CA SER A 445 -8.31 -23.58 -4.65
C SER A 445 -7.72 -24.14 -5.94
N ILE A 446 -8.54 -24.61 -6.88
CA ILE A 446 -8.07 -25.10 -8.18
C ILE A 446 -7.51 -23.95 -9.02
N ILE A 447 -8.22 -22.82 -9.09
CA ILE A 447 -7.72 -21.64 -9.80
C ILE A 447 -6.42 -21.13 -9.17
N GLY A 448 -6.37 -21.07 -7.84
CA GLY A 448 -5.18 -20.65 -7.11
C GLY A 448 -3.98 -21.57 -7.38
N TYR A 449 -4.20 -22.89 -7.47
CA TYR A 449 -3.17 -23.85 -7.86
C TYR A 449 -2.66 -23.62 -9.29
N ILE A 450 -3.56 -23.40 -10.25
CA ILE A 450 -3.20 -23.17 -11.66
C ILE A 450 -2.39 -21.88 -11.83
N ILE A 451 -2.79 -20.81 -11.14
CA ILE A 451 -2.11 -19.50 -11.24
C ILE A 451 -0.82 -19.46 -10.42
N GLY A 452 -0.69 -20.32 -9.39
CA GLY A 452 0.41 -20.24 -8.42
C GLY A 452 0.18 -19.14 -7.38
N LEU A 453 -1.06 -18.93 -6.96
CA LEU A 453 -1.46 -17.82 -6.08
C LEU A 453 -0.88 -18.00 -4.67
N GLY A 454 0.10 -17.18 -4.28
CA GLY A 454 0.71 -17.12 -2.93
C GLY A 454 0.10 -16.05 -2.02
N ASP A 455 0.49 -16.00 -0.74
CA ASP A 455 0.01 -15.04 0.28
C ASP A 455 -1.47 -15.21 0.74
N ARG A 456 -1.84 -16.47 1.06
CA ARG A 456 -3.17 -16.88 1.56
C ARG A 456 -3.33 -16.72 3.07
N HIS A 457 -2.85 -15.62 3.64
CA HIS A 457 -3.06 -15.35 5.07
C HIS A 457 -4.52 -14.97 5.38
N LEU A 458 -4.93 -15.11 6.63
CA LEU A 458 -6.33 -14.98 7.05
C LEU A 458 -6.93 -13.56 6.91
N ASP A 459 -6.10 -12.53 6.69
CA ASP A 459 -6.55 -11.18 6.33
C ASP A 459 -6.88 -11.02 4.82
N ASN A 460 -6.31 -11.87 3.95
CA ASN A 460 -6.53 -11.86 2.49
C ASN A 460 -7.63 -12.83 2.06
N VAL A 461 -8.05 -13.73 2.95
CA VAL A 461 -9.18 -14.63 2.72
C VAL A 461 -10.39 -14.04 3.43
N LEU A 462 -11.34 -13.56 2.63
CA LEU A 462 -12.58 -12.97 3.10
C LEU A 462 -13.72 -13.97 2.92
N VAL A 463 -14.73 -13.91 3.78
CA VAL A 463 -15.93 -14.75 3.66
C VAL A 463 -17.17 -13.86 3.77
N ASP A 464 -18.10 -14.02 2.84
CA ASP A 464 -19.45 -13.47 2.95
C ASP A 464 -20.29 -14.41 3.83
N LEU A 465 -20.51 -14.03 5.10
CA LEU A 465 -21.26 -14.87 6.05
C LEU A 465 -22.73 -15.05 5.65
N THR A 466 -23.25 -14.23 4.73
CA THR A 466 -24.64 -14.30 4.27
C THR A 466 -24.78 -15.27 3.10
N SER A 467 -23.84 -15.26 2.15
CA SER A 467 -23.88 -16.14 0.97
C SER A 467 -23.09 -17.44 1.13
N GLY A 468 -22.05 -17.44 1.99
CA GLY A 468 -21.05 -18.50 2.12
C GLY A 468 -19.89 -18.40 1.13
N GLU A 469 -19.91 -17.47 0.18
CA GLU A 469 -18.84 -17.34 -0.82
C GLU A 469 -17.54 -16.78 -0.21
N VAL A 470 -16.42 -17.17 -0.82
CA VAL A 470 -15.04 -16.81 -0.45
C VAL A 470 -14.43 -15.91 -1.51
#